data_AF-A0ABD2Q0G2-F1
#
_entry.id   AF-A0ABD2Q0G2-F1
#
_cell.length_a   1.000
_cell.length_b   1.000
_cell.length_c   1.000
_cell.angle_alpha   90.00
_cell.angle_beta   90.00
_cell.angle_gamma   90.00
#
_symmetry.space_group_name_H-M   'P 1'
#
loop_
_entity.id
_entity.type
_entity.pdbx_description
1 polymer ?
#
loop_
_entity_poly.entity_id
_entity_poly.type
_entity_poly.pdbx_seq_one_letter_code
_entity_poly.pdbx_strand_id
1 'polypeptide(L)'
;MLNPQWIRRQIGIVSQEPTLFDLSIGENIAYGLKAGDVVPTIQEIQDAAKSANIHEFIMSLPLQYNTLVGERGTKLSGGQKQRIAIARALIRQPKLLLLDEATSALDVESEKIVQAAIDQVTSSSHQ
;
A
#
# COMPACT_ATOMS: atom_id res chain seq x y z
N MET A 1 11.72 -28.76 5.99
CA MET A 1 11.72 -27.37 6.50
C MET A 1 10.96 -26.50 5.49
N LEU A 2 10.11 -25.59 5.96
CA LEU A 2 9.44 -24.62 5.08
C LEU A 2 10.44 -23.58 4.58
N ASN A 3 10.34 -23.18 3.30
CA ASN A 3 11.20 -22.15 2.72
C ASN A 3 10.81 -20.76 3.27
N PRO A 4 11.70 -20.04 3.96
CA PRO A 4 11.41 -18.72 4.52
C PRO A 4 10.96 -17.69 3.48
N GLN A 5 11.47 -17.80 2.25
CA GLN A 5 11.06 -16.91 1.17
C GLN A 5 9.60 -17.14 0.81
N TRP A 6 9.17 -18.40 0.69
CA TRP A 6 7.78 -18.76 0.38
C TRP A 6 6.82 -18.24 1.45
N ILE A 7 7.13 -18.44 2.74
CA ILE A 7 6.31 -17.92 3.85
C ILE A 7 6.16 -16.41 3.75
N ARG A 8 7.27 -15.68 3.57
CA ARG A 8 7.24 -14.21 3.43
C ARG A 8 6.46 -13.74 2.21
N ARG A 9 6.24 -14.57 1.18
CA ARG A 9 5.38 -14.19 0.05
C ARG A 9 3.90 -14.23 0.40
N GLN A 10 3.52 -15.04 1.38
CA GLN A 10 2.12 -15.20 1.81
C GLN A 10 1.70 -14.11 2.81
N ILE A 11 2.64 -13.34 3.34
CA ILE A 11 2.41 -12.35 4.41
C ILE A 11 2.73 -10.94 3.89
N GLY A 12 1.75 -10.04 3.93
CA GLY A 12 1.95 -8.61 3.74
C GLY A 12 2.16 -7.95 5.11
N ILE A 13 3.07 -6.98 5.19
CA ILE A 13 3.37 -6.27 6.44
C ILE A 13 3.27 -4.77 6.17
N VAL A 14 2.55 -4.07 7.04
CA VAL A 14 2.45 -2.60 7.02
C VAL A 14 2.84 -2.08 8.40
N SER A 15 3.90 -1.29 8.44
CA SER A 15 4.43 -0.67 9.67
C SER A 15 3.65 0.60 10.03
N GLN A 16 3.71 1.00 11.30
CA GLN A 16 3.09 2.22 11.84
C GLN A 16 3.52 3.50 11.10
N GLU A 17 4.82 3.65 10.86
CA GLU A 17 5.40 4.74 10.07
C GLU A 17 5.99 4.17 8.77
N PRO A 18 5.17 3.99 7.73
CA PRO A 18 5.66 3.40 6.51
C PRO A 18 6.59 4.34 5.76
N THR A 19 7.74 3.80 5.37
CA THR A 19 8.69 4.50 4.52
C THR A 19 8.29 4.35 3.05
N LEU A 20 8.33 5.47 2.33
CA LEU A 20 8.24 5.49 0.88
C LEU A 20 9.62 5.76 0.33
N PHE A 21 9.98 5.06 -0.73
CA PHE A 21 11.23 5.30 -1.45
C PHE A 21 11.12 6.57 -2.29
N ASP A 22 12.26 7.16 -2.62
CA ASP A 22 12.41 8.30 -3.54
C ASP A 22 12.09 7.87 -5.00
N LEU A 23 10.86 7.43 -5.22
CA LEU A 23 10.30 6.90 -6.46
C LEU A 23 8.90 7.50 -6.68
N SER A 24 8.30 7.24 -7.84
CA SER A 24 6.89 7.58 -8.06
C SER A 24 5.95 6.81 -7.13
N ILE A 25 4.72 7.28 -6.96
CA ILE A 25 3.69 6.55 -6.20
C ILE A 25 3.45 5.16 -6.82
N GLY A 26 3.35 5.09 -8.15
CA GLY A 26 3.16 3.82 -8.87
C GLY A 26 4.29 2.83 -8.60
N GLU A 27 5.54 3.28 -8.67
CA GLU A 27 6.70 2.44 -8.35
C GLU A 27 6.73 2.02 -6.88
N ASN A 28 6.36 2.93 -5.97
CA ASN A 28 6.22 2.60 -4.55
C ASN A 28 5.19 1.51 -4.30
N ILE A 29 4.07 1.49 -5.03
CA ILE A 29 3.07 0.41 -4.95
C ILE A 29 3.63 -0.87 -5.57
N ALA A 30 4.18 -0.78 -6.79
CA ALA A 30 4.77 -1.90 -7.53
C ALA A 30 5.91 -2.59 -6.76
N TYR A 31 6.59 -1.88 -5.87
CA TYR A 31 7.67 -2.41 -5.02
C TYR A 31 7.23 -3.59 -4.12
N GLY A 32 5.93 -3.81 -3.94
CA GLY A 32 5.40 -5.01 -3.27
C GLY A 32 5.72 -6.32 -4.01
N LEU A 33 5.93 -6.24 -5.32
CA LEU A 33 6.35 -7.33 -6.19
C LEU A 33 7.89 -7.40 -6.21
N LYS A 34 8.46 -8.59 -6.05
CA LYS A 34 9.92 -8.77 -5.97
C LYS A 34 10.55 -8.86 -7.37
N ALA A 35 11.86 -8.64 -7.44
CA ALA A 35 12.67 -8.94 -8.63
C ALA A 35 12.41 -10.39 -9.10
N GLY A 36 11.90 -10.53 -10.33
CA GLY A 36 11.50 -11.80 -10.94
C GLY A 36 9.99 -12.01 -11.05
N ASP A 37 9.17 -11.19 -10.38
CA ASP A 37 7.74 -11.09 -10.66
C ASP A 37 7.53 -10.25 -11.95
N VAL A 38 6.45 -10.51 -12.68
CA VAL A 38 6.10 -9.74 -13.89
C VAL A 38 5.91 -8.27 -13.52
N VAL A 39 6.38 -7.35 -14.36
CA VAL A 39 6.12 -5.91 -14.16
C VAL A 39 4.61 -5.72 -14.09
N PRO A 40 4.06 -5.19 -12.98
CA PRO A 40 2.63 -5.03 -12.84
C PRO A 40 2.11 -4.09 -13.91
N THR A 41 0.96 -4.44 -14.45
CA THR A 41 0.20 -3.53 -15.31
C THR A 41 -0.25 -2.31 -14.51
N ILE A 42 -0.49 -1.20 -15.20
CA ILE A 42 -1.05 -0.01 -14.55
C ILE A 42 -2.40 -0.32 -13.88
N GLN A 43 -3.17 -1.26 -14.44
CA GLN A 43 -4.46 -1.67 -13.88
C GLN A 43 -4.28 -2.32 -12.51
N GLU A 44 -3.33 -3.25 -12.35
CA GLU A 44 -3.06 -3.90 -11.06
C GLU A 44 -2.61 -2.89 -9.99
N ILE A 45 -1.81 -1.90 -10.37
CA ILE A 45 -1.41 -0.80 -9.48
C ILE A 45 -2.64 0.02 -9.07
N GLN A 46 -3.53 0.32 -10.02
CA GLN A 46 -4.76 1.06 -9.74
C GLN A 46 -5.72 0.29 -8.84
N ASP A 47 -5.88 -1.01 -9.06
CA ASP A 47 -6.77 -1.86 -8.28
C ASP A 47 -6.27 -2.02 -6.84
N ALA A 48 -4.95 -2.16 -6.66
CA ALA A 48 -4.33 -2.13 -5.33
C ALA A 48 -4.55 -0.77 -4.63
N ALA A 49 -4.42 0.34 -5.35
CA ALA A 49 -4.66 1.68 -4.81
C ALA A 49 -6.13 1.96 -4.49
N LYS A 50 -7.07 1.40 -5.27
CA LYS A 50 -8.51 1.48 -4.99
C LYS A 50 -8.86 0.70 -3.74
N SER A 51 -8.35 -0.53 -3.63
CA SER A 51 -8.51 -1.39 -2.44
C SER A 51 -7.94 -0.74 -1.18
N ALA A 52 -6.88 0.06 -1.33
CA ALA A 52 -6.29 0.83 -0.24
C ALA A 52 -6.94 2.21 -0.01
N ASN A 53 -8.04 2.54 -0.71
CA ASN A 53 -8.75 3.82 -0.63
C ASN A 53 -7.84 5.06 -0.81
N ILE A 54 -6.91 5.00 -1.76
CA ILE A 54 -5.99 6.11 -2.08
C ILE A 54 -6.02 6.54 -3.54
N HIS A 55 -6.71 5.79 -4.40
CA HIS A 55 -6.81 6.08 -5.84
C HIS A 55 -7.27 7.50 -6.14
N GLU A 56 -8.38 7.96 -5.56
CA GLU A 56 -8.93 9.30 -5.81
C GLU A 56 -7.96 10.42 -5.43
N PHE A 57 -7.27 10.26 -4.30
CA PHE A 57 -6.21 11.19 -3.90
C PHE A 57 -5.08 11.22 -4.92
N ILE A 58 -4.59 10.04 -5.35
CA ILE A 58 -3.54 9.96 -6.37
C ILE A 58 -3.99 10.67 -7.64
N MET A 59 -5.23 10.43 -8.09
CA MET A 59 -5.78 11.04 -9.31
C MET A 59 -5.96 12.56 -9.20
N SER A 60 -6.09 13.11 -7.98
CA SER A 60 -6.14 14.56 -7.75
C SER A 60 -4.77 15.25 -7.88
N LEU A 61 -3.66 14.49 -7.89
CA LEU A 61 -2.31 15.05 -8.02
C LEU A 61 -2.00 15.39 -9.49
N PRO A 62 -1.23 16.46 -9.78
CA PRO A 62 -0.91 16.85 -11.16
C PRO A 62 -0.23 15.76 -11.99
N LEU A 63 0.63 14.96 -11.35
CA LEU A 63 1.37 13.86 -12.00
C LEU A 63 0.77 12.49 -11.71
N GLN A 64 -0.34 12.43 -10.97
CA GLN A 64 -1.05 11.20 -10.63
C GLN A 64 -0.09 10.13 -10.06
N TYR A 65 -0.10 8.91 -10.63
CA TYR A 65 0.79 7.81 -10.23
C TYR A 65 2.27 8.09 -10.46
N ASN A 66 2.61 9.02 -11.36
CA ASN A 66 3.99 9.45 -11.63
C ASN A 66 4.49 10.51 -10.64
N THR A 67 3.66 10.93 -9.67
CA THR A 67 4.09 11.87 -8.63
C THR A 67 5.23 11.25 -7.81
N LEU A 68 6.37 11.94 -7.75
CA LEU A 68 7.52 11.52 -6.95
C LEU A 68 7.23 11.75 -5.46
N VAL A 69 7.51 10.74 -4.64
CA VAL A 69 7.36 10.78 -3.17
C VAL A 69 8.67 10.32 -2.53
N GLY A 70 8.72 10.22 -1.21
CA GLY A 70 9.94 9.91 -0.45
C GLY A 70 10.45 11.13 0.33
N GLU A 71 11.73 11.14 0.67
CA GLU A 71 12.37 12.26 1.38
C GLU A 71 12.52 13.50 0.49
N ARG A 72 12.71 13.29 -0.82
CA ARG A 72 12.94 14.37 -1.81
C ARG A 72 11.70 14.73 -2.64
N GLY A 73 10.62 13.97 -2.50
CA GLY A 73 9.39 14.14 -3.28
C GLY A 73 8.31 14.98 -2.61
N THR A 74 7.09 14.87 -3.12
CA THR A 74 5.90 15.49 -2.55
C THR A 74 5.67 15.01 -1.11
N LYS A 75 5.43 15.96 -0.19
CA LYS A 75 5.09 15.64 1.20
C LYS A 75 3.68 15.07 1.27
N LEU A 76 3.58 13.87 1.85
CA LEU A 76 2.33 13.17 2.11
C LEU A 76 2.03 13.18 3.61
N SER A 77 0.75 13.23 3.97
CA SER A 77 0.30 13.02 5.35
C SER A 77 0.61 11.58 5.80
N GLY A 78 0.62 11.35 7.12
CA GLY A 78 0.80 9.99 7.69
C GLY A 78 -0.19 8.98 7.10
N GLY A 79 -1.49 9.33 7.05
CA GLY A 79 -2.51 8.47 6.47
C GLY A 79 -2.37 8.22 4.98
N GLN A 80 -1.92 9.21 4.20
CA GLN A 80 -1.63 8.99 2.79
C GLN A 80 -0.46 8.01 2.59
N LYS A 81 0.63 8.17 3.36
CA LYS A 81 1.76 7.23 3.34
C LYS A 81 1.32 5.82 3.72
N GLN A 82 0.47 5.71 4.74
CA GLN A 82 -0.03 4.42 5.21
C GLN A 82 -0.89 3.73 4.16
N ARG A 83 -1.81 4.43 3.50
CA ARG A 83 -2.61 3.85 2.42
C ARG A 83 -1.76 3.44 1.20
N ILE A 84 -0.70 4.17 0.87
CA ILE A 84 0.25 3.74 -0.16
C ILE A 84 0.99 2.46 0.27
N ALA A 85 1.38 2.35 1.54
CA ALA A 85 2.01 1.14 2.05
C ALA A 85 1.05 -0.06 2.11
N ILE A 86 -0.23 0.17 2.41
CA ILE A 86 -1.28 -0.83 2.28
C ILE A 86 -1.38 -1.28 0.83
N ALA A 87 -1.52 -0.37 -0.14
CA ALA A 87 -1.53 -0.71 -1.57
C ALA A 87 -0.30 -1.53 -1.99
N ARG A 88 0.90 -1.16 -1.49
CA ARG A 88 2.15 -1.93 -1.70
C ARG A 88 2.08 -3.34 -1.11
N ALA A 89 1.44 -3.54 0.04
CA ALA A 89 1.24 -4.88 0.59
C ALA A 89 0.21 -5.67 -0.23
N LEU A 90 -0.87 -5.02 -0.69
CA LEU A 90 -1.99 -5.64 -1.38
C LEU A 90 -1.70 -6.07 -2.81
N ILE A 91 -0.83 -5.37 -3.54
CA ILE A 91 -0.48 -5.77 -4.92
C ILE A 91 0.11 -7.18 -4.98
N ARG A 92 0.64 -7.68 -3.86
CA ARG A 92 1.18 -9.04 -3.73
C ARG A 92 0.11 -10.11 -3.51
N GLN A 93 -1.14 -9.72 -3.29
CA GLN A 93 -2.26 -10.60 -2.90
C GLN A 93 -1.89 -11.54 -1.74
N PRO A 94 -1.44 -10.98 -0.58
CA PRO A 94 -1.03 -11.80 0.56
C PRO A 94 -2.23 -12.55 1.16
N LYS A 95 -1.98 -13.76 1.67
CA LYS A 95 -2.99 -14.54 2.41
C LYS A 95 -3.20 -14.04 3.84
N LEU A 96 -2.21 -13.34 4.38
CA LEU A 96 -2.24 -12.75 5.71
C LEU A 96 -1.67 -11.35 5.64
N LEU A 97 -2.42 -10.36 6.12
CA LEU A 97 -1.95 -8.98 6.27
C LEU A 97 -1.68 -8.71 7.75
N LEU A 98 -0.44 -8.30 8.07
CA LEU A 98 -0.04 -7.88 9.40
C LEU A 98 0.07 -6.35 9.43
N LEU A 99 -0.70 -5.75 10.32
CA LEU A 99 -0.79 -4.31 10.53
C LEU A 99 -0.18 -4.01 11.89
N ASP A 100 0.86 -3.19 11.92
CA ASP A 100 1.49 -2.74 13.16
C ASP A 100 0.87 -1.40 13.58
N GLU A 101 -0.15 -1.45 14.43
CA GLU A 101 -0.81 -0.27 14.97
C GLU A 101 -0.19 0.13 16.31
N ALA A 102 0.36 1.35 16.36
CA ALA A 102 0.52 2.07 17.63
C ALA A 102 -0.33 3.36 17.58
N THR A 103 -1.65 3.17 17.68
CA THR A 103 -2.65 4.00 18.38
C THR A 103 -2.52 5.54 18.52
N SER A 104 -1.78 6.32 17.71
CA SER A 104 -1.73 7.79 17.98
C SER A 104 -1.39 8.79 16.87
N ALA A 105 -1.15 8.40 15.61
CA ALA A 105 -0.63 9.35 14.60
C ALA A 105 -1.61 9.76 13.48
N LEU A 106 -2.84 9.25 13.47
CA LEU A 106 -3.84 9.58 12.45
C LEU A 106 -4.92 10.50 13.02
N ASP A 107 -5.31 11.50 12.25
CA ASP A 107 -6.56 12.20 12.46
C ASP A 107 -7.72 11.19 12.31
N VAL A 108 -8.78 11.36 13.12
CA VAL A 108 -9.94 10.44 13.20
C VAL A 108 -10.58 10.18 11.82
N GLU A 109 -10.49 11.13 10.90
CA GLU A 109 -10.99 10.97 9.53
C GLU A 109 -10.08 10.03 8.71
N SER A 110 -8.76 10.24 8.72
CA SER A 110 -7.81 9.32 8.09
C SER A 110 -7.87 7.90 8.67
N GLU A 111 -8.08 7.76 9.98
CA GLU A 111 -8.21 6.45 10.65
C GLU A 111 -9.41 5.67 10.10
N LYS A 112 -10.58 6.31 9.97
CA LYS A 112 -11.76 5.68 9.37
C LYS A 112 -11.54 5.25 7.92
N ILE A 113 -10.84 6.07 7.13
CA ILE A 113 -10.54 5.78 5.73
C ILE A 113 -9.57 4.59 5.62
N VAL A 114 -8.56 4.55 6.48
CA VAL A 114 -7.60 3.42 6.57
C VAL A 114 -8.32 2.15 7.02
N GLN A 115 -9.18 2.23 8.02
CA GLN A 115 -9.97 1.08 8.48
C GLN A 115 -10.89 0.56 7.38
N ALA A 116 -11.56 1.44 6.63
CA ALA A 116 -12.40 1.05 5.50
C ALA A 116 -11.59 0.32 4.40
N ALA A 117 -10.35 0.74 4.16
CA ALA A 117 -9.45 0.05 3.24
C ALA A 117 -9.08 -1.37 3.74
N ILE A 118 -8.82 -1.51 5.04
CA ILE A 118 -8.55 -2.81 5.66
C ILE A 118 -9.78 -3.73 5.58
N ASP A 119 -10.97 -3.21 5.88
CA ASP A 119 -12.24 -3.95 5.85
C ASP A 119 -12.59 -4.44 4.44
N GLN A 120 -12.31 -3.63 3.42
CA GLN A 120 -12.52 -4.02 2.02
C GLN A 120 -11.63 -5.20 1.61
N VAL A 121 -10.40 -5.26 2.11
CA VAL A 121 -9.45 -6.34 1.84
C VAL A 121 -9.85 -7.63 2.57
N THR A 122 -10.22 -7.53 3.84
CA THR A 122 -10.56 -8.70 4.66
C THR A 122 -11.86 -9.37 4.19
N SER A 123 -12.88 -8.57 3.80
CA SER A 123 -14.14 -9.11 3.26
C SER A 123 -13.98 -9.81 1.91
N SER A 124 -13.05 -9.35 1.06
CA SER A 124 -12.72 -9.99 -0.22
C SER A 124 -12.05 -11.36 -0.05
N SER A 125 -11.52 -11.67 1.13
CA SER A 125 -10.81 -12.91 1.43
C SER A 125 -11.70 -14.06 1.91
N HIS A 126 -13.03 -13.85 1.98
CA HIS A 126 -14.03 -14.83 2.47
C HIS A 126 -14.98 -15.36 1.36
N GLN A 127 -14.68 -15.11 0.08
CA GLN A 127 -15.38 -15.73 -1.07
C GLN A 127 -14.46 -16.64 -1.86
#